data_AF-A0A7V4E210-F1
#
_entry.id   AF-A0A7V4E210-F1
#
_cell.length_a   1.000
_cell.length_b   1.000
_cell.length_c   1.000
_cell.angle_alpha   90.00
_cell.angle_beta   90.00
_cell.angle_gamma   90.00
#
_symmetry.space_group_name_H-M   'P 1'
#
loop_
_entity.id
_entity.type
_entity.pdbx_description
1 polymer ?
#
loop_
_entity_poly.entity_id
_entity_poly.type
_entity_poly.pdbx_seq_one_letter_code
_entity_poly.pdbx_strand_id
1 'polypeptide(L)'
;MIDIIFLWIAAGLTLAIFSFLYKDNPFYKFAEHIYVGSAASFWFLYLWFFDVEPKILGPFKNVFKTYGFWKMWLHFTPEQWILFIPIFLSICMLLRFIPPVAWLSRWAIAFTVGMAAGLGVTGSLQGYIVPQIHATILPLTFKDLFSSFNNLIIIVAT
;
A
#
# COMPACT_ATOMS: atom_id res chain seq x y z
N MET A 1 -19.09 27.93 -17.26
CA MET A 1 -18.46 29.09 -16.56
C MET A 1 -17.46 28.61 -15.52
N ILE A 2 -17.87 27.69 -14.63
CA ILE A 2 -17.00 27.05 -13.63
C ILE A 2 -15.79 26.34 -14.27
N ASP A 3 -15.98 25.63 -15.38
CA ASP A 3 -14.89 24.89 -16.05
C ASP A 3 -13.79 25.81 -16.58
N ILE A 4 -14.16 27.01 -17.04
CA ILE A 4 -13.20 28.02 -17.53
C ILE A 4 -12.35 28.52 -16.36
N ILE A 5 -12.96 28.75 -15.19
CA ILE A 5 -12.24 29.17 -13.98
C ILE A 5 -11.26 28.08 -13.54
N PHE A 6 -11.69 26.81 -13.49
CA PHE A 6 -10.80 25.70 -13.14
C PHE A 6 -9.67 25.48 -14.15
N LEU A 7 -9.93 25.69 -15.44
CA LEU A 7 -8.91 25.60 -16.49
C LEU A 7 -7.82 26.67 -16.30
N TRP A 8 -8.20 27.90 -15.99
CA TRP A 8 -7.23 28.97 -15.69
C TRP A 8 -6.44 28.71 -14.41
N ILE A 9 -7.11 28.19 -13.36
CA ILE A 9 -6.43 27.78 -12.13
C ILE A 9 -5.42 26.65 -12.42
N ALA A 10 -5.82 25.65 -13.19
CA ALA A 10 -4.95 24.53 -13.57
C ALA A 10 -3.75 25.02 -14.39
N ALA A 11 -3.98 25.85 -15.42
CA ALA A 11 -2.92 26.43 -16.22
C ALA A 11 -1.95 27.29 -15.38
N GLY A 12 -2.48 28.09 -14.44
CA GLY A 12 -1.69 28.88 -13.52
C GLY A 12 -0.82 28.04 -12.59
N LEU A 13 -1.37 26.96 -12.02
CA LEU A 13 -0.63 25.99 -11.21
C LEU A 13 0.44 25.25 -12.02
N THR A 14 0.15 24.88 -13.28
CA THR A 14 1.13 24.26 -14.18
C THR A 14 2.31 25.20 -14.44
N LEU A 15 2.05 26.48 -14.75
CA LEU A 15 3.10 27.48 -14.90
C LEU A 15 3.87 27.72 -13.60
N ALA A 16 3.19 27.72 -12.44
CA ALA A 16 3.84 27.86 -11.14
C ALA A 16 4.81 26.70 -10.84
N ILE A 17 4.45 25.46 -11.23
CA ILE A 17 5.36 24.31 -11.13
C ILE A 17 6.55 24.46 -12.09
N PHE A 18 6.33 24.88 -13.34
CA PHE A 18 7.42 25.12 -14.29
C PHE A 18 8.33 26.29 -13.90
N SER A 19 7.89 27.19 -13.01
CA SER A 19 8.73 28.24 -12.44
C SER A 19 9.92 27.70 -11.63
N PHE A 20 9.99 26.40 -11.30
CA PHE A 20 11.18 25.80 -10.67
C PHE A 20 12.44 26.02 -11.51
N LEU A 21 12.31 26.10 -12.85
CA LEU A 21 13.43 26.33 -13.77
C LEU A 21 14.12 27.68 -13.53
N TYR A 22 13.42 28.62 -12.88
CA TYR A 22 13.88 29.98 -12.61
C TYR A 22 14.33 30.17 -11.13
N LYS A 23 14.86 29.10 -10.50
CA LYS A 23 15.26 29.06 -9.08
C LYS A 23 14.06 28.95 -8.12
N ASP A 24 14.32 28.74 -6.82
CA ASP A 24 13.35 28.65 -5.73
C ASP A 24 12.45 29.90 -5.60
N ASN A 25 11.41 29.99 -6.43
CA ASN A 25 10.42 31.07 -6.44
C ASN A 25 9.30 30.79 -5.41
N PRO A 26 8.81 31.78 -4.65
CA PRO A 26 7.59 31.65 -3.83
C PRO A 26 6.40 30.99 -4.54
N PHE A 27 6.19 31.26 -5.84
CA PHE A 27 5.11 30.65 -6.62
C PHE A 27 5.28 29.12 -6.76
N TYR A 28 6.51 28.67 -6.99
CA TYR A 28 6.82 27.24 -7.06
C TYR A 28 6.58 26.56 -5.70
N LYS A 29 7.11 27.12 -4.61
CA LYS A 29 6.93 26.55 -3.26
C LYS A 29 5.46 26.47 -2.85
N PHE A 30 4.66 27.46 -3.23
CA PHE A 30 3.21 27.44 -3.00
C PHE A 30 2.54 26.28 -3.74
N ALA A 31 2.83 26.13 -5.04
CA ALA A 31 2.30 25.03 -5.84
C ALA A 31 2.76 23.66 -5.33
N GLU A 32 4.01 23.55 -4.89
CA GLU A 32 4.59 22.35 -4.28
C GLU A 32 3.86 21.97 -2.98
N HIS A 33 3.62 22.92 -2.07
CA HIS A 33 2.89 22.65 -0.84
C HIS A 33 1.43 22.25 -1.09
N ILE A 34 0.75 22.87 -2.06
CA ILE A 34 -0.59 22.45 -2.46
C ILE A 34 -0.55 21.02 -3.00
N TYR A 35 0.39 20.73 -3.90
CA TYR A 35 0.50 19.43 -4.54
C TYR A 35 0.78 18.33 -3.51
N VAL A 36 1.85 18.46 -2.72
CA VAL A 36 2.23 17.48 -1.70
C VAL A 36 1.18 17.39 -0.60
N GLY A 37 0.57 18.51 -0.21
CA GLY A 37 -0.52 18.56 0.76
C GLY A 37 -1.75 17.78 0.29
N SER A 38 -2.19 18.01 -0.95
CA SER A 38 -3.35 17.32 -1.53
C SER A 38 -3.11 15.81 -1.67
N ALA A 39 -1.91 15.41 -2.09
CA ALA A 39 -1.52 14.00 -2.17
C ALA A 39 -1.52 13.33 -0.79
N ALA A 40 -0.95 13.99 0.23
CA ALA A 40 -0.94 13.48 1.60
C ALA A 40 -2.36 13.38 2.20
N SER A 41 -3.20 14.38 1.96
CA SER A 41 -4.61 14.36 2.40
C SER A 41 -5.41 13.23 1.74
N PHE A 42 -5.22 13.01 0.44
CA PHE A 42 -5.88 11.91 -0.26
C PHE A 42 -5.51 10.56 0.36
N TRP A 43 -4.21 10.30 0.58
CA TRP A 43 -3.76 9.07 1.21
C TRP A 43 -4.30 8.90 2.62
N PHE A 44 -4.33 9.96 3.41
CA PHE A 44 -4.90 9.92 4.75
C PHE A 44 -6.38 9.55 4.75
N LEU A 45 -7.19 10.22 3.91
CA LEU A 45 -8.62 9.93 3.79
C LEU A 45 -8.88 8.54 3.25
N TYR A 46 -8.10 8.10 2.26
CA TYR A 46 -8.19 6.76 1.73
C TYR A 46 -7.98 5.71 2.82
N LEU A 47 -6.89 5.81 3.58
CA LEU A 47 -6.61 4.89 4.69
C LEU A 47 -7.70 4.94 5.77
N TRP A 48 -8.24 6.13 6.05
CA TRP A 48 -9.31 6.28 7.02
C TRP A 48 -10.58 5.52 6.62
N PHE A 49 -11.07 5.75 5.40
CA PHE A 49 -12.33 5.18 4.93
C PHE A 49 -12.24 3.72 4.50
N PHE A 50 -11.11 3.29 3.93
CA PHE A 50 -10.96 1.92 3.41
C PHE A 50 -10.38 0.95 4.43
N ASP A 51 -9.57 1.43 5.38
CA ASP A 51 -8.88 0.56 6.33
C ASP A 51 -9.31 0.82 7.77
N VAL A 52 -9.14 2.05 8.28
CA VAL A 52 -9.34 2.33 9.71
C VAL A 52 -10.79 2.16 10.14
N GLU A 53 -11.73 2.78 9.44
CA GLU A 53 -13.14 2.71 9.82
C GLU A 53 -13.70 1.28 9.73
N PRO A 54 -13.63 0.58 8.59
CA PRO A 54 -14.25 -0.74 8.49
C PRO A 54 -13.47 -1.84 9.22
N LYS A 55 -12.13 -1.84 9.19
CA LYS A 55 -11.33 -2.96 9.71
C LYS A 55 -10.96 -2.81 11.18
N ILE A 56 -10.76 -1.59 11.66
CA ILE A 56 -10.42 -1.32 13.06
C ILE A 56 -11.67 -0.89 13.82
N LEU A 57 -12.30 0.22 13.43
CA LEU A 57 -13.39 0.79 14.24
C LEU A 57 -14.68 -0.03 14.17
N GLY A 58 -15.00 -0.65 13.04
CA GLY A 58 -16.21 -1.47 12.85
C GLY A 58 -16.35 -2.58 13.90
N PRO A 59 -15.36 -3.49 14.02
CA PRO A 59 -15.37 -4.55 15.03
C PRO A 59 -15.49 -4.00 16.46
N PHE A 60 -14.76 -2.93 16.79
CA PHE A 60 -14.81 -2.32 18.13
C PHE A 60 -16.18 -1.69 18.42
N LYS A 61 -16.77 -0.96 17.46
CA LYS A 61 -18.10 -0.35 17.58
C LYS A 61 -19.18 -1.42 17.83
N ASN A 62 -19.10 -2.56 17.16
CA ASN A 62 -20.06 -3.65 17.30
C ASN A 62 -20.06 -4.26 18.71
N VAL A 63 -18.87 -4.54 19.27
CA VAL A 63 -18.75 -5.07 20.64
C VAL A 63 -19.15 -4.02 21.67
N PHE A 64 -18.72 -2.76 21.47
CA PHE A 64 -19.08 -1.66 22.36
C PHE A 64 -20.60 -1.45 22.44
N LYS A 65 -21.31 -1.46 21.29
CA LYS A 65 -22.76 -1.30 21.25
C LYS A 65 -23.51 -2.46 21.90
N THR A 66 -22.95 -3.67 21.86
CA THR A 66 -23.60 -4.89 22.36
C THR A 66 -23.45 -5.06 23.87
N TYR A 67 -22.25 -4.80 24.41
CA TYR A 67 -21.91 -5.12 25.80
C TYR A 67 -21.65 -3.89 26.69
N GLY A 68 -21.48 -2.70 26.11
CA GLY A 68 -21.06 -1.50 26.81
C GLY A 68 -19.56 -1.48 27.16
N PHE A 69 -19.01 -0.29 27.43
CA PHE A 69 -17.57 -0.06 27.62
C PHE A 69 -16.91 -1.03 28.62
N TRP A 70 -17.53 -1.21 29.78
CA TRP A 70 -16.95 -1.99 30.88
C TRP A 70 -16.91 -3.49 30.61
N LYS A 71 -17.88 -4.05 29.87
CA LYS A 71 -17.95 -5.48 29.57
C LYS A 71 -17.37 -5.85 28.20
N MET A 72 -17.05 -4.87 27.37
CA MET A 72 -16.47 -5.05 26.04
C MET A 72 -15.19 -5.91 26.07
N TRP A 73 -14.29 -5.63 27.00
CA TRP A 73 -13.00 -6.30 27.11
C TRP A 73 -13.09 -7.80 27.40
N LEU A 74 -14.16 -8.24 28.08
CA LEU A 74 -14.42 -9.65 28.41
C LEU A 74 -15.05 -10.44 27.25
N HIS A 75 -15.62 -9.74 26.26
CA HIS A 75 -16.31 -10.34 25.12
C HIS A 75 -15.55 -10.16 23.80
N PHE A 76 -14.26 -9.82 23.88
CA PHE A 76 -13.42 -9.78 22.71
C PHE A 76 -13.12 -11.19 22.18
N THR A 77 -13.49 -11.40 20.92
CA THR A 77 -13.08 -12.55 20.13
C THR A 77 -11.57 -12.50 19.83
N PRO A 78 -10.93 -13.63 19.52
CA PRO A 78 -9.49 -13.65 19.17
C PRO A 78 -9.12 -12.68 18.05
N GLU A 79 -10.03 -12.46 17.09
CA GLU A 79 -9.85 -11.50 16.00
C GLU A 79 -9.77 -10.05 16.48
N GLN A 80 -10.53 -9.68 17.52
CA GLN A 80 -10.48 -8.32 18.07
C GLN A 80 -9.23 -8.07 18.90
N TRP A 81 -8.69 -9.11 19.55
CA TRP A 81 -7.42 -9.04 20.23
C TRP A 81 -6.25 -8.81 19.27
N ILE A 82 -6.26 -9.41 18.08
CA ILE A 82 -5.17 -9.22 17.11
C ILE A 82 -5.10 -7.78 16.58
N LEU A 83 -6.22 -7.05 16.56
CA LEU A 83 -6.31 -5.66 16.07
C LEU A 83 -5.52 -4.67 16.92
N PHE A 84 -5.15 -5.02 18.16
CA PHE A 84 -4.27 -4.17 18.96
C PHE A 84 -2.87 -4.04 18.36
N ILE A 85 -2.38 -5.05 17.64
CA ILE A 85 -1.06 -5.01 16.98
C ILE A 85 -1.01 -3.89 15.91
N PRO A 86 -1.92 -3.85 14.91
CA PRO A 86 -1.90 -2.78 13.92
C PRO A 86 -2.26 -1.42 14.53
N ILE A 87 -3.12 -1.34 15.56
CA ILE A 87 -3.39 -0.07 16.28
C ILE A 87 -2.11 0.46 16.92
N PHE A 88 -1.38 -0.39 17.63
CA PHE A 88 -0.13 -0.03 18.27
C PHE A 88 0.91 0.45 17.24
N LEU A 89 1.12 -0.31 16.16
CA LEU A 89 2.04 0.09 15.09
C LEU A 89 1.61 1.38 14.39
N SER A 90 0.31 1.60 14.22
CA SER A 90 -0.23 2.84 13.64
C SER A 90 0.10 4.04 14.54
N ILE A 91 -0.11 3.92 15.85
CA ILE A 91 0.23 4.97 16.82
C ILE A 91 1.74 5.25 16.80
N CYS A 92 2.58 4.20 16.78
CA CYS A 92 4.02 4.34 16.66
C CYS A 92 4.44 5.12 15.41
N MET A 93 3.73 4.95 14.29
CA MET A 93 3.97 5.72 13.07
C MET A 93 3.54 7.18 13.18
N LEU A 94 2.39 7.47 13.83
CA LEU A 94 1.93 8.85 14.07
C LEU A 94 2.89 9.62 15.00
N LEU A 95 3.53 8.95 15.95
CA LEU A 95 4.51 9.57 16.85
C LEU A 95 5.76 10.10 16.11
N ARG A 96 5.93 9.79 14.82
CA ARG A 96 6.98 10.37 13.96
C ARG A 96 6.93 11.90 13.89
N PHE A 97 5.75 12.51 14.03
CA PHE A 97 5.61 13.97 14.04
C PHE A 97 6.18 14.63 15.29
N ILE A 98 6.50 13.86 16.34
CA ILE A 98 7.05 14.36 17.60
C ILE A 98 8.54 13.96 17.68
N PRO A 99 9.49 14.89 17.45
CA PRO A 99 10.92 14.60 17.34
C PRO A 99 11.53 13.70 18.45
N PRO A 100 11.23 13.89 19.75
CA PRO A 100 11.86 13.07 20.81
C PRO A 100 11.42 11.58 20.79
N VAL A 101 10.24 11.27 20.28
CA VAL A 101 9.69 9.90 20.25
C VAL A 101 9.64 9.31 18.84
N ALA A 102 10.11 10.05 17.83
CA ALA A 102 10.08 9.64 16.44
C ALA A 102 10.83 8.33 16.17
N TRP A 103 11.77 7.92 17.03
CA TRP A 103 12.46 6.64 16.93
C TRP A 103 11.51 5.43 16.98
N LEU A 104 10.35 5.56 17.65
CA LEU A 104 9.39 4.48 17.78
C LEU A 104 8.73 4.12 16.44
N SER A 105 8.66 5.07 15.50
CA SER A 105 8.16 4.83 14.13
C SER A 105 8.99 3.82 13.35
N ARG A 106 10.26 3.59 13.73
CA ARG A 106 11.15 2.62 13.06
C ARG A 106 10.61 1.20 13.14
N TRP A 107 9.91 0.84 14.21
CA TRP A 107 9.29 -0.48 14.35
C TRP A 107 8.16 -0.70 13.35
N ALA A 108 7.30 0.30 13.17
CA ALA A 108 6.25 0.26 12.16
C ALA A 108 6.83 0.17 10.75
N ILE A 109 7.86 0.97 10.44
CA ILE A 109 8.54 0.92 9.14
C ILE A 109 9.19 -0.45 8.90
N ALA A 110 9.92 -1.00 9.88
CA ALA A 110 10.53 -2.32 9.77
C ALA A 110 9.50 -3.42 9.50
N PHE A 111 8.35 -3.37 10.18
CA PHE A 111 7.25 -4.29 9.95
C PHE A 111 6.70 -4.18 8.51
N THR A 112 6.45 -2.96 8.04
CA THR A 112 5.94 -2.74 6.66
C THR A 112 6.93 -3.20 5.59
N VAL A 113 8.24 -2.96 5.79
CA VAL A 113 9.29 -3.41 4.87
C VAL A 113 9.41 -4.94 4.88
N GLY A 114 9.38 -5.57 6.06
CA GLY A 114 9.40 -7.03 6.16
C GLY A 114 8.19 -7.69 5.50
N MET A 115 7.00 -7.12 5.68
CA MET A 115 5.78 -7.55 5.00
C MET A 115 5.91 -7.39 3.48
N ALA A 116 6.36 -6.24 2.99
CA ALA A 116 6.53 -5.99 1.56
C ALA A 116 7.55 -6.95 0.93
N ALA A 117 8.68 -7.21 1.61
CA ALA A 117 9.68 -8.17 1.16
C ALA A 117 9.12 -9.59 1.14
N GLY A 118 8.40 -10.01 2.18
CA GLY A 118 7.78 -11.33 2.25
C GLY A 118 6.76 -11.56 1.13
N LEU A 119 5.85 -10.61 0.92
CA LEU A 119 4.87 -10.64 -0.18
C LEU A 119 5.55 -10.58 -1.55
N GLY A 120 6.62 -9.79 -1.69
CA GLY A 120 7.38 -9.71 -2.93
C GLY A 120 8.05 -11.05 -3.28
N VAL A 121 8.64 -11.73 -2.29
CA VAL A 121 9.25 -13.05 -2.48
C VAL A 121 8.21 -14.09 -2.87
N THR A 122 7.11 -14.20 -2.12
CA THR A 122 6.06 -15.19 -2.44
C THR A 122 5.37 -14.88 -3.76
N GLY A 123 5.11 -13.60 -4.05
CA GLY A 123 4.53 -13.16 -5.31
C GLY A 123 5.43 -13.47 -6.51
N SER A 124 6.74 -13.29 -6.37
CA SER A 124 7.70 -13.64 -7.44
C SER A 124 7.81 -15.15 -7.64
N LEU A 125 7.78 -15.93 -6.55
CA LEU A 125 7.79 -17.38 -6.60
C LEU A 125 6.54 -17.92 -7.32
N GLN A 126 5.35 -17.46 -6.93
CA GLN A 126 4.08 -17.91 -7.50
C GLN A 126 3.84 -17.35 -8.91
N GLY A 127 4.29 -16.13 -9.19
CA GLY A 127 4.06 -15.46 -10.47
C GLY A 127 5.01 -15.90 -11.59
N TYR A 128 6.26 -16.23 -11.24
CA TYR A 128 7.29 -16.56 -12.23
C TYR A 128 7.81 -17.98 -12.06
N ILE A 129 8.32 -18.33 -10.88
CA ILE A 129 9.11 -19.56 -10.71
C ILE A 129 8.22 -20.81 -10.80
N VAL A 130 7.06 -20.84 -10.13
CA VAL A 130 6.17 -22.01 -10.16
C VAL A 130 5.58 -22.26 -11.56
N PRO A 131 5.05 -21.25 -12.29
CA PRO A 131 4.59 -21.44 -13.66
C PRO A 131 5.72 -21.87 -14.60
N GLN A 132 6.93 -21.33 -14.43
CA GLN A 132 8.10 -21.76 -15.20
C GLN A 132 8.42 -23.24 -14.96
N ILE A 133 8.49 -23.68 -13.70
CA ILE A 133 8.73 -25.09 -13.36
C ILE A 133 7.63 -25.98 -13.98
N HIS A 134 6.37 -25.58 -13.88
CA HIS A 134 5.26 -26.35 -14.45
C HIS A 134 5.34 -26.44 -15.97
N ALA A 135 5.77 -25.37 -16.64
CA ALA A 135 6.00 -25.34 -18.09
C ALA A 135 7.18 -26.23 -18.52
N THR A 136 8.16 -26.47 -17.64
CA THR A 136 9.29 -27.38 -17.90
C THR A 136 8.93 -28.86 -17.70
N ILE A 137 7.84 -29.19 -16.98
CA ILE A 137 7.35 -30.57 -16.80
C ILE A 137 6.52 -30.98 -18.04
N LEU A 138 7.13 -30.88 -19.22
CA LEU A 138 6.56 -31.43 -20.46
C LEU A 138 6.91 -32.92 -20.57
N PRO A 139 5.97 -33.80 -20.96
CA PRO A 139 6.30 -35.19 -21.23
C PRO A 139 7.25 -35.27 -22.43
N LEU A 140 8.40 -35.90 -22.23
CA LEU A 140 9.46 -36.02 -23.25
C LEU A 140 9.16 -37.06 -24.34
N THR A 141 8.09 -37.86 -24.20
CA THR A 141 7.83 -39.00 -25.08
C THR A 141 6.37 -39.05 -25.53
N PHE A 142 6.12 -38.67 -26.78
CA PHE A 142 4.90 -39.00 -27.52
C PHE A 142 5.23 -39.57 -28.90
N LYS A 143 4.23 -40.22 -29.52
CA LYS A 143 4.33 -40.97 -30.79
C LYS A 143 4.76 -40.13 -32.01
N ASP A 144 4.71 -38.80 -31.95
CA ASP A 144 5.09 -37.90 -33.03
C ASP A 144 6.42 -37.15 -32.76
N LEU A 145 7.34 -37.21 -33.72
CA LEU A 145 8.69 -36.61 -33.63
C LEU A 145 8.66 -35.08 -33.55
N PHE A 146 7.69 -34.43 -34.22
CA PHE A 146 7.60 -32.97 -34.30
C PHE A 146 7.16 -32.33 -32.98
N SER A 147 6.24 -32.97 -32.25
CA SER A 147 5.82 -32.53 -30.90
C SER A 147 6.93 -32.70 -29.85
N SER A 148 7.72 -33.78 -29.97
CA SER A 148 8.85 -34.02 -29.07
C SER A 148 9.98 -33.01 -29.28
N PHE A 149 10.22 -32.58 -30.53
CA PHE A 149 11.22 -31.55 -30.84
C PHE A 149 10.80 -30.16 -30.33
N ASN A 150 9.52 -29.81 -30.44
CA ASN A 150 9.00 -28.54 -29.92
C ASN A 150 9.09 -28.47 -28.39
N ASN A 151 8.76 -29.56 -27.68
CA ASN A 151 8.92 -29.62 -26.22
C ASN A 151 10.38 -29.54 -25.77
N LEU A 152 11.33 -30.06 -26.57
CA LEU A 152 12.77 -29.98 -26.28
C LEU A 152 13.31 -28.55 -26.47
N ILE A 153 12.84 -27.83 -27.48
CA ILE A 153 13.18 -26.41 -27.68
C ILE A 153 12.66 -25.56 -26.52
N ILE A 154 11.45 -25.81 -26.03
CA ILE A 154 10.87 -25.09 -24.88
C ILE A 154 11.70 -25.29 -23.61
N ILE A 155 12.26 -26.48 -23.38
CA ILE A 155 13.13 -26.78 -22.23
C ILE A 155 14.52 -26.11 -22.35
N VAL A 156 15.05 -25.93 -23.55
CA VAL A 156 16.39 -25.33 -23.79
C VAL A 156 16.33 -23.80 -23.89
N ALA A 157 15.22 -23.24 -24.35
CA ALA A 157 15.04 -21.80 -24.53
C ALA A 157 14.51 -21.07 -23.27
N THR A 158 14.01 -21.81 -22.27
CA THR A 158 13.64 -21.31 -20.94
C THR A 158 14.83 -21.38 -20.00
#